data_AF-A0A8S3X0R1-F1
#
_entry.id   AF-A0A8S3X0R1-F1
#
_cell.length_a   1.000
_cell.length_b   1.000
_cell.length_c   1.000
_cell.angle_alpha   90.00
_cell.angle_beta   90.00
_cell.angle_gamma   90.00
#
_symmetry.space_group_name_H-M   'P 1'
#
loop_
_entity.id
_entity.type
_entity.pdbx_description
1 polymer ?
#
loop_
_entity_poly.entity_id
_entity_poly.type
_entity_poly.pdbx_seq_one_letter_code
_entity_poly.pdbx_strand_id
1 'polypeptide(L)'
;MASRKRCGKILHSDASDIVYNVIKYFDEEKNLKRYHPLKYSAARAAMATNLSRATISKIKKEGQLAEQTNTKLRTPSKGRKGKNNTRVPMENFDI
;
A
#
# COMPACT_ATOMS: atom_id res chain seq x y z
N MET A 1 -2.00 5.92 31.63
CA MET A 1 -3.06 5.30 30.79
C MET A 1 -2.40 4.44 29.72
N ALA A 2 -2.61 3.12 29.74
CA ALA A 2 -2.03 2.21 28.73
C ALA A 2 -2.79 2.33 27.40
N SER A 3 -2.08 2.68 26.32
CA SER A 3 -2.61 2.71 24.96
C SER A 3 -2.99 1.30 24.51
N ARG A 4 -4.29 1.04 24.23
CA ARG A 4 -4.75 -0.23 23.66
C ARG A 4 -4.11 -0.42 22.28
N LYS A 5 -3.21 -1.39 22.14
CA LYS A 5 -2.71 -1.87 20.84
C LYS A 5 -3.90 -2.35 20.01
N ARG A 6 -4.35 -1.53 19.05
CA ARG A 6 -5.35 -1.96 18.06
C ARG A 6 -4.69 -3.00 17.16
N CYS A 7 -5.10 -4.26 17.28
CA CYS A 7 -4.70 -5.31 16.33
C CYS A 7 -5.35 -4.97 14.99
N GLY A 8 -4.56 -4.41 14.06
CA GLY A 8 -5.05 -4.05 12.74
C GLY A 8 -5.45 -5.30 11.96
N LYS A 9 -6.58 -5.26 11.27
CA LYS A 9 -6.95 -6.31 10.30
C LYS A 9 -5.89 -6.33 9.19
N ILE A 10 -5.32 -7.51 8.92
CA ILE A 10 -4.32 -7.70 7.88
C ILE A 10 -5.07 -8.15 6.62
N LEU A 11 -4.91 -7.41 5.52
CA LEU A 11 -5.40 -7.84 4.21
C LEU A 11 -4.38 -8.78 3.60
N HIS A 12 -4.82 -9.93 3.09
CA HIS A 12 -3.97 -10.83 2.31
C HIS A 12 -3.59 -10.19 0.96
N SER A 13 -2.54 -10.72 0.32
CA SER A 13 -1.99 -10.23 -0.95
C SER A 13 -3.06 -10.15 -2.04
N ASP A 14 -3.83 -11.22 -2.20
CA ASP A 14 -4.80 -11.36 -3.29
C ASP A 14 -5.96 -10.38 -3.12
N ALA A 15 -6.38 -10.14 -1.87
CA ALA A 15 -7.36 -9.11 -1.57
C ALA A 15 -6.80 -7.70 -1.85
N SER A 16 -5.50 -7.50 -1.65
CA SER A 16 -4.84 -6.22 -1.94
C SER A 16 -4.71 -5.99 -3.45
N ASP A 17 -4.48 -7.04 -4.24
CA ASP A 17 -4.46 -7.00 -5.71
C ASP A 17 -5.84 -6.59 -6.26
N ILE A 18 -6.92 -7.18 -5.74
CA ILE A 18 -8.29 -6.82 -6.14
C ILE A 18 -8.58 -5.35 -5.81
N VAL A 19 -8.22 -4.89 -4.61
CA VAL A 19 -8.39 -3.49 -4.21
C VAL A 19 -7.58 -2.56 -5.10
N TYR A 20 -6.35 -2.95 -5.47
CA TYR A 20 -5.51 -2.18 -6.37
C TYR A 20 -6.12 -2.05 -7.77
N ASN A 21 -6.68 -3.12 -8.33
CA ASN A 21 -7.35 -3.08 -9.63
C ASN A 21 -8.56 -2.12 -9.64
N VAL A 22 -9.34 -2.10 -8.55
CA VAL A 22 -10.45 -1.15 -8.39
C VAL A 22 -9.95 0.30 -8.31
N ILE A 23 -8.84 0.55 -7.60
CA ILE A 23 -8.22 1.88 -7.54
C ILE A 23 -7.72 2.31 -8.92
N LYS A 24 -7.03 1.41 -9.63
CA LYS A 24 -6.47 1.64 -10.97
C LYS A 24 -7.56 2.01 -11.96
N TYR A 25 -8.66 1.26 -11.99
CA TYR A 25 -9.84 1.57 -12.78
C TYR A 25 -10.34 3.00 -12.52
N PHE A 26 -10.54 3.39 -11.25
CA PHE A 26 -11.02 4.74 -10.92
C PHE A 26 -10.01 5.86 -11.26
N ASP A 27 -8.70 5.58 -11.22
CA ASP A 27 -7.67 6.54 -11.62
C ASP A 27 -7.57 6.67 -13.16
N GLU A 28 -7.74 5.58 -13.91
CA GLU A 28 -7.86 5.61 -15.37
C GLU A 28 -9.11 6.37 -15.82
N GLU A 29 -10.25 6.13 -15.17
CA GLU A 29 -11.47 6.92 -15.37
C GLU A 29 -11.22 8.42 -15.11
N LYS A 30 -10.52 8.75 -14.02
CA LYS A 30 -10.12 10.13 -13.70
C LYS A 30 -9.29 10.76 -14.82
N ASN A 31 -8.31 10.04 -15.35
CA ASN A 31 -7.41 10.52 -16.39
C ASN A 31 -8.12 10.69 -17.74
N LEU A 32 -9.07 9.81 -18.07
CA LEU A 32 -9.85 9.85 -19.31
C LEU A 32 -10.91 10.95 -19.34
N LYS A 33 -11.17 11.63 -18.21
CA LYS A 33 -12.17 12.72 -18.04
C LYS A 33 -13.60 12.37 -18.50
N ARG A 34 -13.90 11.10 -18.79
CA ARG A 34 -15.24 10.65 -19.15
C ARG A 34 -16.10 10.60 -17.88
N TYR A 35 -17.20 11.34 -17.88
CA TYR A 35 -18.23 11.41 -16.82
C TYR A 35 -17.77 11.96 -15.45
N HIS A 36 -18.26 13.14 -15.05
CA HIS A 36 -18.15 13.62 -13.65
C HIS A 36 -18.96 12.71 -12.72
N PRO A 37 -18.43 12.27 -11.55
CA PRO A 37 -17.76 13.10 -10.54
C PRO A 37 -16.31 12.64 -10.24
N LEU A 38 -15.35 13.35 -10.82
CA LEU A 38 -13.93 12.92 -10.96
C LEU A 38 -12.98 13.40 -9.84
N LYS A 39 -13.51 14.00 -8.76
CA LYS A 39 -12.65 14.67 -7.75
C LYS A 39 -12.08 13.73 -6.68
N TYR A 40 -12.70 12.58 -6.41
CA TYR A 40 -12.40 11.78 -5.20
C TYR A 40 -12.23 10.27 -5.44
N SER A 41 -11.34 9.85 -6.34
CA SER A 41 -11.08 8.42 -6.64
C SER A 41 -10.76 7.59 -5.38
N ALA A 42 -9.89 8.10 -4.51
CA ALA A 42 -9.56 7.44 -3.24
C ALA A 42 -10.74 7.33 -2.26
N ALA A 43 -11.69 8.28 -2.29
CA ALA A 43 -12.88 8.23 -1.45
C ALA A 43 -13.87 7.18 -1.95
N ARG A 44 -14.04 7.07 -3.28
CA ARG A 44 -14.86 6.03 -3.90
C ARG A 44 -14.28 4.65 -3.68
N ALA A 45 -12.98 4.47 -3.88
CA ALA A 45 -12.31 3.21 -3.57
C ALA A 45 -12.49 2.82 -2.10
N ALA A 46 -12.37 3.78 -1.17
CA ALA A 46 -12.63 3.55 0.25
C ALA A 46 -14.08 3.09 0.52
N MET A 47 -15.08 3.74 -0.10
CA MET A 47 -16.49 3.33 0.03
C MET A 47 -16.75 1.96 -0.60
N ALA A 48 -16.24 1.71 -1.81
CA ALA A 48 -16.45 0.46 -2.54
C ALA A 48 -15.82 -0.75 -1.84
N THR A 49 -14.69 -0.54 -1.17
CA THR A 49 -13.93 -1.62 -0.51
C THR A 49 -14.14 -1.69 1.00
N ASN A 50 -14.89 -0.74 1.58
CA ASN A 50 -15.04 -0.55 3.03
C ASN A 50 -13.70 -0.47 3.78
N LEU A 51 -12.70 0.18 3.16
CA LEU A 51 -11.38 0.39 3.73
C LEU A 51 -11.11 1.86 4.02
N SER A 52 -10.25 2.14 4.99
CA SER A 52 -9.86 3.52 5.29
C SER A 52 -9.09 4.13 4.10
N ARG A 53 -9.26 5.45 3.87
CA ARG A 53 -8.50 6.17 2.84
C ARG A 53 -6.98 6.01 2.99
N ALA A 54 -6.49 5.89 4.24
CA ALA A 54 -5.08 5.65 4.51
C ALA A 54 -4.61 4.27 4.03
N THR A 55 -5.45 3.23 4.18
CA THR A 55 -5.19 1.88 3.66
C THR A 55 -5.16 1.90 2.13
N ILE A 56 -6.12 2.57 1.49
CA ILE A 56 -6.18 2.75 0.04
C ILE A 56 -4.92 3.45 -0.49
N SER A 57 -4.46 4.52 0.18
CA SER A 57 -3.24 5.22 -0.22
C SER A 57 -1.99 4.36 -0.09
N LYS A 58 -1.91 3.50 0.94
CA LYS A 58 -0.79 2.55 1.10
C LYS A 58 -0.78 1.50 -0.01
N ILE A 59 -1.92 0.86 -0.27
CA ILE A 59 -2.08 -0.14 -1.33
C ILE A 59 -1.72 0.48 -2.69
N LYS A 60 -2.18 1.70 -2.97
CA LYS A 60 -1.83 2.40 -4.22
C LYS A 60 -0.31 2.58 -4.39
N LYS A 61 0.40 3.01 -3.35
CA LYS A 61 1.87 3.18 -3.39
C LYS A 61 2.60 1.85 -3.55
N GLU A 62 2.17 0.82 -2.82
CA GLU A 62 2.76 -0.51 -2.92
C GLU A 62 2.53 -1.13 -4.30
N GLY A 63 1.35 -0.90 -4.91
CA GLY A 63 1.02 -1.42 -6.23
C GLY A 63 1.85 -0.76 -7.33
N GLN A 64 2.08 0.55 -7.25
CA GLN A 64 2.99 1.25 -8.18
C GLN A 64 4.43 0.73 -8.09
N LEU A 65 4.92 0.46 -6.88
CA LEU A 65 6.24 -0.13 -6.67
C LEU A 65 6.32 -1.56 -7.20
N ALA A 66 5.25 -2.34 -6.99
CA ALA A 66 5.12 -3.70 -7.50
C ALA A 66 5.15 -3.75 -9.03
N GLU A 67 4.40 -2.87 -9.72
CA GLU A 67 4.43 -2.72 -11.18
C GLU A 67 5.83 -2.35 -11.69
N GLN A 68 6.50 -1.39 -11.06
CA GLN A 68 7.86 -0.97 -11.46
C GLN A 68 8.91 -2.07 -11.29
N THR A 69 8.74 -2.93 -10.30
CA THR A 69 9.71 -3.99 -9.95
C THR A 69 9.33 -5.37 -10.49
N ASN A 70 8.18 -5.48 -11.18
CA ASN A 70 7.56 -6.75 -11.57
C ASN A 70 7.42 -7.74 -10.40
N THR A 71 7.13 -7.23 -9.21
CA THR A 71 6.92 -8.05 -7.99
C THR A 71 5.45 -8.02 -7.58
N LYS A 72 5.03 -8.91 -6.65
CA LYS A 72 3.65 -8.96 -6.14
C LYS A 72 3.41 -7.94 -5.03
N LEU A 73 2.15 -7.51 -4.85
CA LEU A 73 1.76 -6.69 -3.71
C LEU A 73 2.05 -7.42 -2.39
N ARG A 74 2.92 -6.81 -1.60
CA ARG A 74 3.42 -7.42 -0.37
C ARG A 74 2.52 -7.07 0.80
N THR A 75 1.82 -8.07 1.33
CA THR A 75 1.14 -7.99 2.63
C THR A 75 2.13 -7.48 3.70
N PRO A 76 1.77 -6.51 4.56
CA PRO A 76 2.59 -6.12 5.69
C PRO A 76 2.63 -7.26 6.72
N SER A 77 3.43 -8.28 6.42
CA SER A 77 3.73 -9.41 7.30
C SER A 77 4.74 -9.00 8.37
N LYS A 78 4.71 -9.70 9.51
CA LYS A 78 5.51 -9.54 10.74
C LYS A 78 7.04 -9.68 10.56
N GLY A 79 7.60 -9.48 9.36
CA GLY A 79 9.02 -9.59 9.04
C GLY A 79 9.59 -8.38 8.31
N ARG A 80 8.93 -7.21 8.37
CA ARG A 80 9.50 -5.98 7.83
C ARG A 80 10.74 -5.63 8.65
N LYS A 81 11.93 -6.00 8.17
CA LYS A 81 13.21 -5.50 8.68
C LYS A 81 13.08 -3.98 8.70
N GLY A 82 12.99 -3.40 9.89
CA GLY A 82 12.79 -1.97 10.05
C GLY A 82 13.96 -1.21 9.42
N LYS A 83 13.79 0.11 9.26
CA LYS A 83 14.84 1.04 8.82
C LYS A 83 16.15 0.94 9.65
N ASN A 84 16.12 0.24 10.78
CA ASN A 84 17.22 0.06 11.71
C ASN A 84 18.02 -1.25 11.49
N ASN A 85 17.89 -1.90 10.33
CA ASN A 85 18.67 -3.09 9.99
C ASN A 85 19.83 -2.81 9.01
N THR A 86 20.36 -1.59 9.04
CA THR A 86 21.68 -1.23 8.52
C THR A 86 22.71 -1.34 9.64
N ARG A 87 22.95 -2.56 10.13
CA ARG A 87 24.28 -2.86 10.68
C ARG A 87 25.16 -3.14 9.46
N VAL A 88 25.84 -2.11 8.98
CA VAL A 88 26.99 -2.30 8.10
C VAL A 88 28.07 -2.94 8.99
N PRO A 89 28.51 -4.17 8.74
CA PRO A 89 29.71 -4.67 9.39
C PRO A 89 30.86 -3.78 8.90
N MET A 90 31.44 -2.97 9.79
CA MET A 90 32.73 -2.36 9.54
C MET A 90 33.75 -3.48 9.66
N GLU A 91 34.11 -4.07 8.52
CA GLU A 91 35.34 -4.87 8.42
C GLU A 91 36.49 -3.97 8.90
N ASN A 92 37.27 -4.47 9.86
CA ASN A 92 38.46 -3.78 10.35
C ASN A 92 39.39 -3.50 9.16
N PHE A 93 39.62 -2.23 8.86
CA PHE A 93 40.78 -1.85 8.06
C PHE A 93 41.99 -1.95 8.99
N ASP A 94 42.65 -3.12 8.99
CA ASP A 94 43.99 -3.24 9.54
C ASP A 94 44.94 -2.39 8.67
N ILE A 95 45.51 -1.35 9.30
CA ILE A 95 46.63 -0.54 8.79
C ILE A 95 47.92 -1.10 9.40
#